data_AF-A0A7L6AQL7-F1
#
_entry.id   AF-A0A7L6AQL7-F1
#
_cell.length_a   1.000
_cell.length_b   1.000
_cell.length_c   1.000
_cell.angle_alpha   90.00
_cell.angle_beta   90.00
_cell.angle_gamma   90.00
#
_symmetry.space_group_name_H-M   'P 1'
#
loop_
_entity.id
_entity.type
_entity.pdbx_description
1 polymer ?
#
loop_
_entity_poly.entity_id
_entity_poly.type
_entity_poly.pdbx_seq_one_letter_code
_entity_poly.pdbx_strand_id
1 'polypeptide(L)' 'MALLASIGIMLVLFGVTVLIIGGTRHFFPFVEEYIPEEFKKPLSIRFSAYYLLAGLLLILIQPV' A
#
# COMPACT_ATOMS: atom_id res chain seq x y z
N MET A 1 11.09 2.08 19.49
CA MET A 1 10.09 3.17 19.39
C MET A 1 10.17 3.86 18.04
N ALA A 2 11.19 4.69 17.77
CA ALA A 2 11.33 5.38 16.48
C ALA A 2 11.29 4.42 15.27
N LEU A 3 11.93 3.25 15.36
CA LEU A 3 11.93 2.28 14.25
C LEU A 3 10.54 1.76 13.87
N LEU A 4 9.70 1.41 14.86
CA LEU A 4 8.35 0.89 14.58
C LEU A 4 7.45 1.97 13.99
N ALA A 5 7.55 3.20 14.50
CA ALA A 5 6.87 4.36 13.93
C ALA A 5 7.32 4.62 12.48
N SER A 6 8.62 4.57 12.20
CA SER A 6 9.15 4.71 10.83
C SER A 6 8.66 3.61 9.88
N ILE A 7 8.60 2.35 10.33
CA ILE A 7 8.05 1.24 9.56
C ILE A 7 6.55 1.47 9.30
N GLY A 8 5.80 1.92 10.31
CA GLY A 8 4.39 2.27 10.16
C GLY A 8 4.17 3.35 9.11
N ILE A 9 4.94 4.43 9.17
CA ILE A 9 4.90 5.53 8.19
C ILE A 9 5.24 5.01 6.78
N MET A 10 6.29 4.20 6.64
CA MET A 10 6.62 3.59 5.35
C MET A 10 5.48 2.76 4.79
N LEU A 11 4.82 1.94 5.61
CA LEU A 11 3.69 1.12 5.19
C LEU A 11 2.50 1.97 4.75
N VAL A 12 2.23 3.10 5.42
CA VAL A 12 1.21 4.06 4.99
C VAL A 12 1.57 4.63 3.61
N LEU A 13 2.81 5.06 3.40
CA LEU A 13 3.27 5.58 2.10
C LEU A 13 3.17 4.53 0.98
N PHE A 14 3.55 3.28 1.27
CA PHE A 14 3.34 2.16 0.35
C PHE A 14 1.87 1.93 0.05
N GLY A 15 1.01 1.95 1.07
CA GLY A 15 -0.42 1.81 0.91
C GLY A 15 -1.03 2.87 0.00
N VAL A 16 -0.68 4.15 0.20
CA VAL A 16 -1.11 5.25 -0.67
C VAL A 16 -0.61 5.04 -2.10
N THR A 17 0.64 4.65 -2.28
CA THR A 17 1.23 4.40 -3.60
C THR A 17 0.50 3.27 -4.34
N VAL A 18 0.28 2.15 -3.65
CA VAL A 18 -0.46 1.00 -4.20
C VAL A 18 -1.91 1.37 -4.51
N LEU A 19 -2.53 2.22 -3.69
CA LEU A 19 -3.89 2.70 -3.94
C LEU A 19 -3.96 3.53 -5.23
N ILE A 20 -2.99 4.42 -5.45
CA ILE A 20 -2.89 5.21 -6.69
C ILE A 20 -2.72 4.26 -7.88
N ILE A 21 -1.79 3.32 -7.82
CA ILE A 21 -1.54 2.36 -8.92
C ILE A 21 -2.78 1.50 -9.19
N GLY A 22 -3.39 0.94 -8.13
CA GLY A 22 -4.60 0.15 -8.23
C GLY A 22 -5.78 0.95 -8.79
N GLY A 23 -5.90 2.23 -8.41
CA GLY A 23 -6.86 3.16 -8.97
C GLY A 23 -6.61 3.42 -10.45
N THR A 24 -5.37 3.70 -10.85
CA THR A 24 -4.98 3.86 -12.26
C THR A 24 -5.35 2.62 -13.07
N ARG A 25 -5.07 1.41 -12.58
CA ARG A 25 -5.46 0.16 -13.26
C ARG A 25 -6.97 0.00 -13.40
N HIS A 26 -7.73 0.45 -12.41
CA HIS A 26 -9.19 0.38 -12.44
C HIS A 26 -9.81 1.33 -13.49
N PHE A 27 -9.29 2.56 -13.60
CA PHE A 27 -9.79 3.56 -14.54
C PHE A 27 -9.17 3.47 -15.94
N PHE A 28 -7.97 2.90 -16.06
CA PHE A 28 -7.20 2.78 -17.31
C PHE A 28 -6.76 1.33 -17.53
N PRO A 29 -7.65 0.44 -18.01
CA PRO A 29 -7.38 -1.00 -18.12
C PRO A 29 -6.20 -1.35 -19.05
N PHE A 30 -5.88 -0.51 -20.03
CA PHE A 30 -4.73 -0.72 -20.92
C PHE A 30 -3.38 -0.69 -20.17
N VAL A 31 -3.33 -0.10 -18.98
CA VAL A 31 -2.11 -0.08 -18.15
C VAL A 31 -1.77 -1.48 -17.63
N GLU A 32 -2.76 -2.38 -17.54
CA GLU A 32 -2.61 -3.77 -17.07
C GLU A 32 -1.60 -4.58 -17.91
N GLU A 33 -1.45 -4.26 -19.20
CA GLU A 33 -0.53 -4.93 -20.12
C GLU A 33 0.94 -4.64 -19.84
N TYR A 34 1.24 -3.51 -19.20
CA TYR A 34 2.61 -3.10 -18.88
C TYR A 34 3.09 -3.59 -17.50
N ILE A 35 2.21 -4.22 -16.72
CA ILE A 35 2.51 -4.67 -15.36
C ILE A 35 2.77 -6.19 -15.38
N PRO A 36 3.95 -6.66 -14.94
CA PRO A 36 4.22 -8.09 -14.84
C PRO A 36 3.24 -8.78 -13.89
N GLU A 37 2.85 -10.02 -14.21
CA GLU A 37 1.85 -10.80 -13.46
C GLU A 37 2.13 -10.87 -11.95
N GLU A 38 3.40 -11.01 -11.58
CA GLU A 38 3.86 -11.08 -10.19
C GLU A 38 3.49 -9.83 -9.37
N PHE A 39 3.41 -8.66 -10.02
CA PHE A 39 3.09 -7.39 -9.38
C PHE A 39 1.60 -7.06 -9.37
N LYS A 40 0.76 -7.74 -10.17
CA LYS A 40 -0.67 -7.41 -10.28
C LYS A 40 -1.42 -7.61 -8.96
N LYS A 41 -1.07 -8.63 -8.19
CA LYS A 41 -1.69 -8.89 -6.88
C LYS A 41 -1.26 -7.87 -5.81
N PRO A 42 0.05 -7.65 -5.55
CA PRO A 42 0.49 -6.68 -4.54
C PRO A 42 0.16 -5.23 -4.93
N LEU A 43 0.03 -4.90 -6.21
CA LEU A 43 -0.38 -3.57 -6.69
C LEU A 43 -1.91 -3.42 -6.86
N SER A 44 -2.71 -4.27 -6.21
CA SER A 44 -4.17 -4.19 -6.27
C SER A 44 -4.73 -3.25 -5.21
N ILE A 45 -5.91 -2.69 -5.47
CA ILE A 45 -6.63 -1.84 -4.50
C ILE A 45 -6.84 -2.59 -3.18
N ARG A 46 -7.17 -3.89 -3.21
CA ARG A 46 -7.32 -4.70 -2.00
C ARG A 46 -6.02 -4.75 -1.18
N PHE A 47 -4.86 -4.83 -1.84
CA PHE A 47 -3.57 -4.86 -1.15
C PHE A 47 -3.19 -3.51 -0.55
N SER A 48 -3.58 -2.39 -1.17
CA SER A 48 -3.38 -1.06 -0.55
C SER A 48 -4.02 -0.97 0.83
N ALA A 49 -5.22 -1.53 1.00
CA ALA A 49 -5.93 -1.54 2.28
C ALA A 49 -5.15 -2.30 3.36
N TYR A 50 -4.49 -3.41 3.01
CA TYR A 50 -3.64 -4.15 3.95
C TYR A 50 -2.41 -3.33 4.37
N TYR A 51 -1.73 -2.66 3.44
CA TYR A 51 -0.59 -1.80 3.76
C TYR A 51 -1.00 -0.61 4.65
N LEU A 52 -2.11 0.05 4.34
CA LEU A 52 -2.65 1.15 5.13
C LEU A 52 -3.05 0.70 6.53
N LEU A 53 -3.78 -0.42 6.63
CA LEU A 53 -4.20 -0.97 7.93
C LEU A 53 -2.99 -1.33 8.79
N ALA A 54 -2.01 -2.06 8.23
CA ALA A 54 -0.80 -2.43 8.96
C ALA A 54 0.00 -1.21 9.41
N GLY A 55 0.16 -0.22 8.53
CA GLY A 55 0.88 1.02 8.83
C GLY A 55 0.21 1.83 9.94
N LEU A 56 -1.11 2.03 9.86
CA LEU A 56 -1.88 2.75 10.88
C LEU A 56 -1.87 2.03 12.23
N LEU A 57 -2.02 0.71 12.25
CA LEU A 57 -1.95 -0.08 13.49
C LEU A 57 -0.59 0.04 14.17
N LEU A 58 0.50 -0.01 13.40
CA LEU A 58 1.85 0.15 13.95
C LEU A 58 2.09 1.53 14.55
N ILE A 59 1.48 2.57 13.98
CA ILE A 59 1.54 3.93 14.53
C ILE A 59 0.70 4.02 15.82
N LEU A 60 -0.52 3.45 15.81
CA LEU A 60 -1.46 3.54 16.93
C LEU A 60 -1.06 2.71 18.15
N ILE A 61 -0.36 1.59 17.96
CA ILE A 61 0.07 0.72 19.07
C ILE A 61 1.33 1.21 19.78
N GLN A 62 1.94 2.30 19.32
CA GLN A 62 3.13 2.85 19.99
C GLN A 62 2.75 3.32 21.40
N PRO A 63 3.46 2.89 22.47
CA PRO A 63 3.24 3.43 23.80
C PRO A 63 3.62 4.92 23.81
N VAL A 64 2.73 5.74 24.39
CA VAL A 64 2.91 7.18 24.60
C VAL A 64 3.93 7.42 25.70
#